data_AF-A0A930E0C6-F1
#
_entry.id   AF-A0A930E0C6-F1
#
_cell.length_a   1.000
_cell.length_b   1.000
_cell.length_c   1.000
_cell.angle_alpha   90.00
_cell.angle_beta   90.00
_cell.angle_gamma   90.00
#
_symmetry.space_group_name_H-M   'P 1'
#
loop_
_entity.id
_entity.type
_entity.pdbx_description
1 polymer ?
#
loop_
_entity_poly.entity_id
_entity_poly.type
_entity_poly.pdbx_seq_one_letter_code
_entity_poly.pdbx_strand_id
1 'polypeptide(L)'
;MKKAILCISILAMIFSLSACDDIKMVQNSFQKEKTRNTEQLGDQPMDVFKKGDLKMENGEYNIYASFSNFLAARYHYISVFYFQGVRNEPEFHLVEGEEYLKEGFTPEEFDFIRHVMKIANGGTHFPEVDKPVKTLAPLILKTMEIYNEAAAYGQAETYKNDHYEGAKEIHSRLFPLVESSKAPLLEYKRAIDELSSKKMEEEIQAMKERGYIIRYNMLKLFSLRNQIMDEIINQNLVQEEMIKLDLSNIRPAYEEFLATL
;
A
#
# COMPACT_ATOMS: atom_id res chain seq x y z
N MET A 1 7.90 -10.21 -16.72
CA MET A 1 7.11 -8.97 -16.95
C MET A 1 6.22 -8.98 -18.21
N LYS A 2 5.84 -10.12 -18.80
CA LYS A 2 4.82 -10.18 -19.90
C LYS A 2 3.47 -10.77 -19.46
N LYS A 3 3.33 -11.17 -18.19
CA LYS A 3 2.19 -11.98 -17.69
C LYS A 3 1.06 -11.18 -17.04
N ALA A 4 1.29 -9.92 -16.63
CA ALA A 4 0.28 -9.07 -16.00
C ALA A 4 -0.53 -8.21 -16.98
N ILE A 5 -0.03 -8.01 -18.21
CA ILE A 5 -0.61 -7.05 -19.17
C ILE A 5 -1.84 -7.60 -19.89
N LEU A 6 -1.99 -8.94 -19.97
CA LEU A 6 -3.09 -9.55 -20.73
C LEU A 6 -4.39 -9.76 -19.92
N CYS A 7 -4.31 -9.87 -18.59
CA CYS A 7 -5.50 -10.05 -17.74
C CYS A 7 -6.36 -8.78 -17.64
N ILE A 8 -5.75 -7.60 -17.85
CA ILE A 8 -6.46 -6.31 -17.87
C ILE A 8 -7.29 -6.16 -19.15
N SER A 9 -6.89 -6.81 -20.25
CA SER A 9 -7.51 -6.64 -21.57
C SER A 9 -8.87 -7.33 -21.70
N ILE A 10 -9.07 -8.45 -20.99
CA ILE A 10 -10.32 -9.23 -21.07
C ILE A 10 -11.39 -8.66 -20.12
N LEU A 11 -10.99 -8.11 -18.97
CA LEU A 11 -11.94 -7.51 -18.02
C LEU A 11 -12.55 -6.19 -18.54
N ALA A 12 -11.77 -5.39 -19.30
CA ALA A 12 -12.25 -4.14 -19.91
C ALA A 12 -13.34 -4.36 -20.98
N MET A 13 -13.43 -5.56 -21.55
CA MET A 13 -14.38 -5.88 -22.62
C MET A 13 -15.79 -6.23 -22.10
N ILE A 14 -15.91 -6.59 -20.81
CA ILE A 14 -17.20 -6.92 -20.18
C ILE A 14 -17.93 -5.66 -19.68
N PHE A 15 -17.19 -4.60 -19.31
CA PHE A 15 -17.77 -3.34 -18.83
C PHE A 15 -18.14 -2.33 -19.94
N SER A 16 -17.82 -2.61 -21.20
CA SER A 16 -18.01 -1.66 -22.32
C SER A 16 -19.32 -1.86 -23.10
N LEU A 17 -20.10 -2.90 -22.82
CA LEU A 17 -21.29 -3.24 -23.62
C LEU A 17 -22.63 -2.78 -23.03
N SER A 18 -22.67 -2.26 -21.81
CA SER A 18 -23.90 -1.71 -21.19
C SER A 18 -23.92 -0.18 -21.09
N ALA A 19 -22.84 0.53 -21.40
CA ALA A 19 -22.68 1.94 -21.02
C ALA A 19 -23.14 2.98 -22.08
N CYS A 20 -23.55 2.60 -23.30
CA CYS A 20 -23.76 3.59 -24.35
C CYS A 20 -25.08 4.39 -24.28
N ASP A 21 -26.13 3.86 -23.67
CA ASP A 21 -27.43 4.56 -23.60
C ASP A 21 -27.58 5.41 -22.33
N ASP A 22 -26.96 5.01 -21.21
CA ASP A 22 -27.01 5.75 -19.94
C ASP A 22 -26.15 7.02 -19.95
N ILE A 23 -25.04 7.04 -20.71
CA ILE A 23 -24.15 8.21 -20.83
C ILE A 23 -24.88 9.42 -21.44
N LYS A 24 -25.82 9.20 -22.37
CA LYS A 24 -26.60 10.29 -22.99
C LYS A 24 -27.60 10.90 -22.01
N MET A 25 -28.15 10.10 -21.11
CA MET A 25 -29.08 10.59 -20.09
C MET A 25 -28.35 11.45 -19.04
N VAL A 26 -27.15 11.02 -18.66
CA VAL A 26 -26.25 11.73 -17.73
C VAL A 26 -25.68 13.02 -18.33
N GLN A 27 -25.30 13.04 -19.61
CA GLN A 27 -24.85 14.28 -20.28
C GLN A 27 -25.96 15.33 -20.38
N ASN A 28 -27.20 14.91 -20.62
CA ASN A 28 -28.34 15.82 -20.71
C ASN A 28 -28.74 16.40 -19.35
N SER A 29 -28.57 15.67 -18.23
CA SER A 29 -28.79 16.22 -16.89
C SER A 29 -27.73 17.27 -16.52
N PHE A 30 -26.46 17.05 -16.87
CA PHE A 30 -25.38 18.03 -16.63
C PHE A 30 -25.54 19.33 -17.44
N GLN A 31 -26.07 19.27 -18.67
CA GLN A 31 -26.36 20.49 -19.45
C GLN A 31 -27.54 21.29 -18.89
N LYS A 32 -28.56 20.61 -18.35
CA LYS A 32 -29.73 21.27 -17.76
C LYS A 32 -29.41 21.97 -16.44
N GLU A 33 -28.44 21.45 -15.68
CA GLU A 33 -27.93 22.06 -14.44
C GLU A 33 -27.02 23.28 -14.68
N LYS A 34 -26.24 23.27 -15.77
CA LYS A 34 -25.30 24.35 -16.11
C LYS A 34 -25.98 25.70 -16.37
N THR A 35 -27.28 25.70 -16.68
CA THR A 35 -28.04 26.91 -17.03
C THR A 35 -28.70 27.56 -15.80
N ARG A 36 -28.72 26.89 -14.62
CA ARG A 36 -29.41 27.38 -13.43
C ARG A 36 -28.52 27.96 -12.33
N ASN A 37 -27.23 27.64 -12.30
CA ASN A 37 -26.35 27.94 -11.18
C ASN A 37 -25.18 28.88 -11.55
N THR A 38 -25.46 30.06 -12.11
CA THR A 38 -24.43 31.10 -12.33
C THR A 38 -24.19 31.98 -11.09
N GLU A 39 -24.81 31.70 -9.95
CA GLU A 39 -24.61 32.45 -8.70
C GLU A 39 -24.33 31.52 -7.51
N GLN A 40 -23.16 30.86 -7.51
CA GLN A 40 -22.37 30.47 -6.32
C GLN A 40 -21.23 29.58 -6.79
N LEU A 41 -20.09 30.19 -7.15
CA LEU A 41 -18.88 29.46 -7.45
C LEU A 41 -18.02 29.41 -6.17
N GLY A 42 -18.09 28.28 -5.48
CA GLY A 42 -17.19 27.91 -4.40
C GLY A 42 -16.98 26.40 -4.42
N ASP A 43 -15.71 26.01 -4.58
CA ASP A 43 -15.12 24.68 -4.44
C ASP A 43 -15.14 23.75 -5.67
N GLN A 44 -13.94 23.31 -6.07
CA GLN A 44 -13.70 22.26 -7.05
C GLN A 44 -14.22 20.92 -6.50
N PRO A 45 -14.64 19.96 -7.34
CA PRO A 45 -15.18 18.66 -6.90
C PRO A 45 -14.23 17.87 -5.98
N MET A 46 -12.92 18.17 -6.00
CA MET A 46 -11.91 17.59 -5.12
C MET A 46 -11.79 18.26 -3.73
N ASP A 47 -12.24 19.51 -3.56
CA ASP A 47 -12.14 20.21 -2.27
C ASP A 47 -13.15 19.70 -1.24
N VAL A 48 -14.17 18.96 -1.69
CA VAL A 48 -15.19 18.40 -0.80
C VAL A 48 -14.70 17.19 0.02
N PHE A 49 -13.49 16.68 -0.26
CA PHE A 49 -12.77 15.71 0.58
C PHE A 49 -11.96 16.36 1.71
N LYS A 50 -11.72 17.68 1.67
CA LYS A 50 -10.91 18.38 2.69
C LYS A 50 -11.71 18.84 3.91
N LYS A 51 -13.04 18.88 3.82
CA LYS A 51 -13.92 19.52 4.82
C LYS A 51 -14.70 18.51 5.66
N GLY A 52 -14.01 17.52 6.21
CA GLY A 52 -14.50 16.73 7.34
C GLY A 52 -13.65 17.05 8.56
N ASP A 53 -14.23 17.71 9.56
CA ASP A 53 -13.61 17.89 10.87
C ASP A 53 -13.32 16.52 11.52
N LEU A 54 -12.13 16.02 11.26
CA LEU A 54 -11.63 14.71 11.63
C LEU A 54 -10.98 14.79 13.03
N LYS A 55 -11.82 14.91 14.07
CA LYS A 55 -11.40 15.00 15.48
C LYS A 55 -10.46 13.85 15.91
N MET A 56 -9.20 14.19 16.20
CA MET A 56 -8.15 13.54 17.03
C MET A 56 -7.84 12.03 16.94
N GLU A 57 -8.77 11.13 16.60
CA GLU A 57 -8.52 9.68 16.37
C GLU A 57 -7.83 9.38 15.02
N ASN A 58 -7.62 10.41 14.21
CA ASN A 58 -6.96 10.32 12.91
C ASN A 58 -5.45 10.40 12.99
N GLY A 59 -4.87 10.92 14.09
CA GLY A 59 -3.42 11.02 14.23
C GLY A 59 -2.75 9.64 14.22
N GLU A 60 -3.19 8.74 15.09
CA GLU A 60 -2.57 7.42 15.29
C GLU A 60 -2.75 6.51 14.06
N TYR A 61 -3.96 6.45 13.51
CA TYR A 61 -4.23 5.69 12.28
C TYR A 61 -3.39 6.22 11.11
N ASN A 62 -3.35 7.54 10.91
CA ASN A 62 -2.58 8.13 9.81
C ASN A 62 -1.08 7.87 9.96
N ILE A 63 -0.57 7.76 11.19
CA ILE A 63 0.84 7.43 11.43
C ILE A 63 1.11 5.98 11.02
N TYR A 64 0.23 5.03 11.35
CA TYR A 64 0.37 3.65 10.86
C TYR A 64 0.15 3.55 9.35
N ALA A 65 -0.82 4.23 8.76
CA ALA A 65 -0.97 4.28 7.30
C ALA A 65 0.28 4.87 6.62
N SER A 66 0.87 5.92 7.20
CA SER A 66 2.12 6.51 6.72
C SER A 66 3.30 5.55 6.84
N PHE A 67 3.33 4.73 7.90
CA PHE A 67 4.36 3.70 8.06
C PHE A 67 4.23 2.62 6.99
N SER A 68 3.03 2.13 6.71
CA SER A 68 2.76 1.24 5.57
C SER A 68 3.24 1.84 4.24
N ASN A 69 2.94 3.12 3.99
CA ASN A 69 3.35 3.81 2.77
C ASN A 69 4.88 3.93 2.67
N PHE A 70 5.55 4.27 3.77
CA PHE A 70 7.01 4.32 3.84
C PHE A 70 7.64 2.95 3.53
N LEU A 71 7.08 1.88 4.12
CA LEU A 71 7.56 0.51 3.89
C LEU A 71 7.40 0.09 2.43
N ALA A 72 6.23 0.34 1.84
CA ALA A 72 5.89 -0.06 0.48
C ALA A 72 6.60 0.75 -0.61
N ALA A 73 6.91 2.02 -0.34
CA ALA A 73 7.58 2.90 -1.29
C ALA A 73 9.09 2.98 -1.00
N ARG A 74 9.46 3.75 0.02
CA ARG A 74 10.85 4.15 0.25
C ARG A 74 11.73 2.98 0.68
N TYR A 75 11.30 2.25 1.70
CA TYR A 75 12.06 1.12 2.22
C TYR A 75 12.19 0.00 1.19
N HIS A 76 11.08 -0.33 0.51
CA HIS A 76 11.07 -1.30 -0.56
C HIS A 76 12.00 -0.91 -1.71
N TYR A 77 11.99 0.37 -2.13
CA TYR A 77 12.89 0.87 -3.17
C TYR A 77 14.37 0.61 -2.81
N ILE A 78 14.84 1.05 -1.64
CA ILE A 78 16.25 0.84 -1.25
C ILE A 78 16.60 -0.65 -1.17
N SER A 79 15.70 -1.45 -0.61
CA SER A 79 15.87 -2.91 -0.51
C SER A 79 15.99 -3.55 -1.89
N VAL A 80 15.09 -3.20 -2.83
CA VAL A 80 15.12 -3.72 -4.20
C VAL A 80 16.40 -3.32 -4.92
N PHE A 81 16.82 -2.05 -4.82
CA PHE A 81 18.06 -1.60 -5.47
C PHE A 81 19.30 -2.31 -4.93
N TYR A 82 19.36 -2.54 -3.62
CA TYR A 82 20.43 -3.35 -3.04
C TYR A 82 20.44 -4.78 -3.61
N PHE A 83 19.28 -5.44 -3.62
CA PHE A 83 19.17 -6.83 -4.09
C PHE A 83 19.10 -6.98 -5.62
N GLN A 84 19.10 -5.88 -6.37
CA GLN A 84 19.40 -5.87 -7.81
C GLN A 84 20.91 -6.00 -8.02
N GLY A 85 21.72 -5.29 -7.24
CA GLY A 85 23.18 -5.36 -7.31
C GLY A 85 23.80 -6.56 -6.60
N VAL A 86 23.12 -7.11 -5.59
CA VAL A 86 23.61 -8.22 -4.76
C VAL A 86 22.56 -9.33 -4.71
N ARG A 87 22.96 -10.59 -4.86
CA ARG A 87 22.00 -11.70 -4.80
C ARG A 87 21.30 -11.76 -3.46
N ASN A 88 20.02 -12.13 -3.49
CA ASN A 88 19.19 -12.32 -2.30
C ASN A 88 19.40 -13.72 -1.71
N GLU A 89 20.60 -13.97 -1.17
CA GLU A 89 21.02 -15.21 -0.53
C GLU A 89 21.96 -14.90 0.66
N PRO A 90 22.22 -15.84 1.59
CA PRO A 90 22.99 -15.54 2.81
C PRO A 90 24.42 -15.08 2.54
N GLU A 91 25.07 -15.65 1.53
CA GLU A 91 26.41 -15.29 1.12
C GLU A 91 26.41 -14.13 0.11
N PHE A 92 27.32 -13.19 0.30
CA PHE A 92 27.47 -12.07 -0.61
C PHE A 92 27.91 -12.54 -2.00
N HIS A 93 27.10 -12.22 -3.01
CA HIS A 93 27.44 -12.38 -4.41
C HIS A 93 26.96 -11.17 -5.20
N LEU A 94 27.89 -10.50 -5.88
CA LEU A 94 27.55 -9.41 -6.80
C LEU A 94 26.82 -9.97 -8.03
N VAL A 95 25.80 -9.24 -8.49
CA VAL A 95 25.15 -9.51 -9.76
C VAL A 95 25.99 -8.87 -10.88
N GLU A 96 26.38 -9.68 -11.87
CA GLU A 96 27.24 -9.22 -12.96
C GLU A 96 26.54 -8.13 -13.78
N GLY A 97 27.24 -7.01 -14.00
CA GLY A 97 26.74 -5.87 -14.77
C GLY A 97 25.90 -4.87 -13.97
N GLU A 98 25.61 -5.14 -12.71
CA GLU A 98 24.82 -4.25 -11.83
C GLU A 98 25.73 -3.40 -10.93
N GLU A 99 25.20 -2.27 -10.47
CA GLU A 99 25.91 -1.38 -9.56
C GLU A 99 25.66 -1.74 -8.08
N TYR A 100 26.68 -1.53 -7.24
CA TYR A 100 26.49 -1.58 -5.79
C TYR A 100 25.69 -0.36 -5.31
N LEU A 101 24.90 -0.53 -4.25
CA LEU A 101 24.02 0.51 -3.71
C LEU A 101 24.79 1.79 -3.37
N LYS A 102 24.29 2.94 -3.84
CA LYS A 102 24.83 4.28 -3.55
C LYS A 102 23.81 5.22 -2.90
N GLU A 103 22.56 4.78 -2.74
CA GLU A 103 21.50 5.59 -2.16
C GLU A 103 21.10 5.01 -0.81
N GLY A 104 20.90 5.88 0.17
CA GLY A 104 20.46 5.51 1.52
C GLY A 104 19.32 6.41 2.00
N PHE A 105 18.90 6.19 3.23
CA PHE A 105 17.84 6.92 3.91
C PHE A 105 18.34 8.25 4.49
N THR A 106 17.45 9.24 4.53
CA THR A 106 17.65 10.58 5.08
C THR A 106 17.44 10.61 6.60
N PRO A 107 18.02 11.57 7.33
CA PRO A 107 17.79 11.72 8.77
C PRO A 107 16.31 11.82 9.16
N GLU A 108 15.51 12.51 8.36
CA GLU A 108 14.07 12.68 8.57
C GLU A 108 13.32 11.34 8.51
N GLU A 109 13.75 10.43 7.63
CA GLU A 109 13.19 9.08 7.53
C GLU A 109 13.53 8.24 8.78
N PHE A 110 14.73 8.38 9.34
CA PHE A 110 15.07 7.76 10.63
C PHE A 110 14.22 8.33 11.78
N ASP A 111 14.02 9.65 11.82
CA ASP A 111 13.16 10.29 12.81
C ASP A 111 11.71 9.83 12.70
N PHE A 112 11.22 9.63 11.48
CA PHE A 112 9.90 9.07 11.26
C PHE A 112 9.75 7.67 11.87
N ILE A 113 10.70 6.76 11.63
CA ILE A 113 10.65 5.41 12.22
C ILE A 113 10.75 5.46 13.75
N ARG A 114 11.63 6.31 14.30
CA ARG A 114 11.71 6.54 15.76
C ARG A 114 10.39 7.06 16.34
N HIS A 115 9.68 7.92 15.61
CA HIS A 115 8.38 8.43 16.00
C HIS A 115 7.32 7.33 16.02
N VAL A 116 7.25 6.50 14.98
CA VAL A 116 6.36 5.32 14.91
C VAL A 116 6.61 4.37 16.09
N MET A 117 7.89 4.08 16.39
CA MET A 117 8.27 3.26 17.54
C MET A 117 7.80 3.87 18.86
N LYS A 118 8.00 5.19 19.05
CA LYS A 118 7.62 5.89 20.27
C LYS A 118 6.11 5.79 20.52
N ILE A 119 5.30 5.99 19.48
CA ILE A 119 3.84 5.93 19.58
C ILE A 119 3.37 4.51 19.91
N ALA A 120 3.84 3.50 19.17
CA ALA A 120 3.48 2.12 19.47
C ALA A 120 3.88 1.71 20.89
N ASN A 121 5.07 2.10 21.35
CA ASN A 121 5.55 1.85 22.72
C ASN A 121 4.72 2.58 23.79
N GLY A 122 4.20 3.77 23.49
CA GLY A 122 3.28 4.49 24.37
C GLY A 122 1.89 3.85 24.47
N GLY A 123 1.53 3.02 23.48
CA GLY A 123 0.19 2.44 23.34
C GLY A 123 -0.76 3.42 22.64
N THR A 124 -1.50 2.91 21.65
CA THR A 124 -2.51 3.65 20.89
C THR A 124 -3.90 3.07 21.15
N HIS A 125 -4.91 3.60 20.46
CA HIS A 125 -6.24 2.98 20.40
C HIS A 125 -6.27 1.70 19.56
N PHE A 126 -5.15 1.30 18.94
CA PHE A 126 -5.02 0.14 18.07
C PHE A 126 -3.97 -0.85 18.60
N PRO A 127 -4.20 -1.50 19.75
CA PRO A 127 -3.22 -2.40 20.38
C PRO A 127 -2.80 -3.58 19.48
N GLU A 128 -3.72 -4.04 18.62
CA GLU A 128 -3.44 -5.10 17.63
C GLU A 128 -2.46 -4.65 16.53
N VAL A 129 -2.36 -3.34 16.27
CA VAL A 129 -1.36 -2.75 15.37
C VAL A 129 -0.09 -2.37 16.13
N ASP A 130 -0.21 -1.88 17.37
CA ASP A 130 0.95 -1.57 18.22
C ASP A 130 1.87 -2.77 18.38
N LYS A 131 1.30 -3.95 18.66
CA LYS A 131 2.04 -5.18 18.95
C LYS A 131 3.04 -5.54 17.84
N PRO A 132 2.65 -5.72 16.57
CA PRO A 132 3.60 -6.01 15.51
C PRO A 132 4.52 -4.83 15.21
N VAL A 133 4.08 -3.57 15.37
CA VAL A 133 4.95 -2.39 15.18
C VAL A 133 6.11 -2.36 16.18
N LYS A 134 5.86 -2.72 17.45
CA LYS A 134 6.90 -2.82 18.50
C LYS A 134 8.02 -3.78 18.13
N THR A 135 7.74 -4.80 17.32
CA THR A 135 8.73 -5.75 16.83
C THR A 135 9.33 -5.31 15.50
N LEU A 136 8.51 -4.87 14.56
CA LEU A 136 8.92 -4.54 13.20
C LEU A 136 9.75 -3.25 13.13
N ALA A 137 9.29 -2.16 13.73
CA ALA A 137 9.92 -0.85 13.56
C ALA A 137 11.38 -0.79 14.05
N PRO A 138 11.78 -1.43 15.17
CA PRO A 138 13.19 -1.56 15.53
C PRO A 138 14.03 -2.31 14.49
N LEU A 139 13.50 -3.38 13.89
CA LEU A 139 14.19 -4.15 12.84
C LEU A 139 14.39 -3.30 11.59
N ILE A 140 13.35 -2.55 11.18
CA ILE A 140 13.41 -1.61 10.06
C ILE A 140 14.46 -0.54 10.32
N LEU A 141 14.46 0.08 11.51
CA LEU A 141 15.43 1.09 11.90
C LEU A 141 16.86 0.54 11.79
N LYS A 142 17.13 -0.65 12.36
CA LYS A 142 18.45 -1.28 12.29
C LYS A 142 18.85 -1.61 10.87
N THR A 143 17.91 -2.06 10.05
CA THR A 143 18.15 -2.38 8.64
C THR A 143 18.48 -1.12 7.83
N MET A 144 17.80 0.00 8.07
CA MET A 144 18.11 1.30 7.46
C MET A 144 19.54 1.77 7.78
N GLU A 145 20.02 1.57 9.02
CA GLU A 145 21.40 1.91 9.39
C GLU A 145 22.41 1.16 8.50
N ILE A 146 22.21 -0.14 8.30
CA ILE A 146 23.12 -0.96 7.49
C ILE A 146 23.00 -0.62 6.00
N TYR A 147 21.81 -0.31 5.50
CA TYR A 147 21.65 0.21 4.14
C TYR A 147 22.40 1.54 3.95
N ASN A 148 22.42 2.43 4.94
CA ASN A 148 23.20 3.67 4.87
C ASN A 148 24.70 3.41 4.87
N GLU A 149 25.17 2.42 5.65
CA GLU A 149 26.57 1.98 5.59
C GLU A 149 26.91 1.43 4.19
N ALA A 150 26.03 0.61 3.60
CA ALA A 150 26.17 0.09 2.24
C ALA A 150 26.23 1.23 1.20
N ALA A 151 25.31 2.19 1.30
CA ALA A 151 25.26 3.34 0.41
C ALA A 151 26.54 4.19 0.51
N ALA A 152 27.01 4.49 1.71
CA ALA A 152 28.25 5.24 1.92
C ALA A 152 29.47 4.51 1.34
N TYR A 153 29.55 3.19 1.54
CA TYR A 153 30.59 2.35 0.95
C TYR A 153 30.56 2.35 -0.59
N GLY A 154 29.36 2.27 -1.18
CA GLY A 154 29.18 2.35 -2.63
C GLY A 154 29.51 3.73 -3.21
N GLN A 155 29.13 4.81 -2.51
CA GLN A 155 29.43 6.20 -2.91
C GLN A 155 30.92 6.49 -2.88
N ALA A 156 31.63 6.00 -1.87
CA ALA A 156 33.09 6.13 -1.76
C ALA A 156 33.85 5.24 -2.75
N GLU A 157 33.14 4.34 -3.46
CA GLU A 157 33.71 3.37 -4.38
C GLU A 157 34.79 2.47 -3.75
N THR A 158 34.72 2.26 -2.43
CA THR A 158 35.72 1.49 -1.67
C THR A 158 35.89 0.07 -2.21
N TYR A 159 34.81 -0.52 -2.76
CA TYR A 159 34.81 -1.82 -3.44
C TYR A 159 35.84 -1.97 -4.55
N LYS A 160 36.23 -0.86 -5.20
CA LYS A 160 37.26 -0.89 -6.25
C LYS A 160 38.65 -1.23 -5.70
N ASN A 161 38.89 -0.94 -4.42
CA ASN A 161 40.18 -1.11 -3.77
C ASN A 161 40.26 -2.35 -2.88
N ASP A 162 39.18 -2.67 -2.16
CA ASP A 162 39.14 -3.80 -1.21
C ASP A 162 38.52 -5.07 -1.82
N HIS A 163 38.22 -5.07 -3.12
CA HIS A 163 37.59 -6.20 -3.82
C HIS A 163 36.31 -6.70 -3.15
N TYR A 164 35.45 -5.79 -2.67
CA TYR A 164 34.17 -6.07 -2.03
C TYR A 164 34.25 -6.71 -0.63
N GLU A 165 35.41 -6.74 0.04
CA GLU A 165 35.50 -7.27 1.40
C GLU A 165 34.59 -6.53 2.38
N GLY A 166 34.52 -5.19 2.32
CA GLY A 166 33.57 -4.41 3.12
C GLY A 166 32.11 -4.73 2.78
N ALA A 167 31.78 -4.95 1.50
CA ALA A 167 30.43 -5.34 1.09
C ALA A 167 30.00 -6.70 1.67
N LYS A 168 30.93 -7.67 1.76
CA LYS A 168 30.68 -8.97 2.39
C LYS A 168 30.34 -8.83 3.88
N GLU A 169 31.09 -8.00 4.60
CA GLU A 169 30.81 -7.74 6.02
C GLU A 169 29.45 -7.06 6.20
N ILE A 170 29.15 -6.03 5.40
CA ILE A 170 27.86 -5.34 5.41
C ILE A 170 26.71 -6.32 5.13
N HIS A 171 26.84 -7.15 4.09
CA HIS A 171 25.82 -8.11 3.68
C HIS A 171 25.54 -9.15 4.77
N SER A 172 26.59 -9.68 5.41
CA SER A 172 26.43 -10.68 6.49
C SER A 172 25.64 -10.17 7.69
N ARG A 173 25.63 -8.84 7.94
CA ARG A 173 24.80 -8.20 8.97
C ARG A 173 23.41 -7.82 8.44
N LEU A 174 23.31 -7.44 7.16
CA LEU A 174 22.07 -6.99 6.53
C LEU A 174 21.09 -8.14 6.28
N PHE A 175 21.54 -9.20 5.61
CA PHE A 175 20.70 -10.31 5.19
C PHE A 175 19.88 -10.93 6.33
N PRO A 176 20.46 -11.29 7.50
CA PRO A 176 19.67 -11.87 8.60
C PRO A 176 18.62 -10.91 9.18
N LEU A 177 18.85 -9.59 9.15
CA LEU A 177 17.85 -8.60 9.59
C LEU A 177 16.68 -8.52 8.61
N VAL A 178 16.96 -8.52 7.30
CA VAL A 178 15.94 -8.56 6.26
C VAL A 178 15.09 -9.83 6.41
N GLU A 179 15.71 -11.00 6.57
CA GLU A 179 14.98 -12.25 6.82
C GLU A 179 14.14 -12.20 8.09
N SER A 180 14.71 -11.70 9.19
CA SER A 180 14.02 -11.59 10.49
C SER A 180 12.83 -10.62 10.45
N SER A 181 12.84 -9.65 9.54
CA SER A 181 11.75 -8.67 9.38
C SER A 181 10.51 -9.23 8.64
N LYS A 182 10.64 -10.34 7.91
CA LYS A 182 9.56 -10.86 7.04
C LYS A 182 8.29 -11.23 7.81
N ALA A 183 8.42 -11.99 8.91
CA ALA A 183 7.27 -12.40 9.70
C ALA A 183 6.59 -11.21 10.42
N PRO A 184 7.32 -10.34 11.14
CA PRO A 184 6.74 -9.13 11.71
C PRO A 184 6.09 -8.19 10.68
N LEU A 185 6.67 -8.10 9.48
CA LEU A 185 6.08 -7.32 8.38
C LEU A 185 4.73 -7.88 7.93
N LEU A 186 4.61 -9.21 7.83
CA LEU A 186 3.36 -9.88 7.49
C LEU A 186 2.30 -9.70 8.58
N GLU A 187 2.69 -9.81 9.86
CA GLU A 187 1.79 -9.57 10.99
C GLU A 187 1.29 -8.13 11.01
N TYR A 188 2.19 -7.16 10.84
CA TYR A 188 1.83 -5.75 10.75
C TYR A 188 0.88 -5.47 9.58
N LYS A 189 1.18 -6.00 8.39
CA LYS A 189 0.33 -5.84 7.21
C LYS A 189 -1.09 -6.33 7.47
N ARG A 190 -1.25 -7.53 8.04
CA ARG A 190 -2.58 -8.05 8.39
C ARG A 190 -3.32 -7.13 9.37
N ALA A 191 -2.65 -6.68 10.42
CA ALA A 191 -3.26 -5.83 11.44
C ALA A 191 -3.71 -4.47 10.89
N ILE A 192 -2.89 -3.82 10.05
CA ILE A 192 -3.25 -2.52 9.46
C ILE A 192 -4.30 -2.64 8.35
N ASP A 193 -4.32 -3.75 7.61
CA ASP A 193 -5.35 -4.04 6.60
C ASP A 193 -6.71 -4.27 7.28
N GLU A 194 -6.76 -5.03 8.38
CA GLU A 194 -7.97 -5.24 9.18
C GLU A 194 -8.49 -3.93 9.78
N LEU A 195 -7.60 -3.13 10.38
CA LEU A 195 -7.97 -1.82 10.93
C LEU A 195 -8.51 -0.88 9.84
N SER A 196 -7.85 -0.83 8.68
CA SER A 196 -8.26 0.02 7.55
C SER A 196 -9.62 -0.40 7.00
N SER A 197 -9.88 -1.71 6.92
CA SER A 197 -11.17 -2.26 6.48
C SER A 197 -12.28 -1.90 7.45
N LYS A 198 -12.04 -2.02 8.77
CA LYS A 198 -13.01 -1.61 9.79
C LYS A 198 -13.34 -0.12 9.72
N LYS A 199 -12.31 0.73 9.61
CA LYS A 199 -12.52 2.18 9.46
C LYS A 199 -13.28 2.54 8.19
N MET A 200 -13.01 1.84 7.08
CA MET A 200 -13.74 2.03 5.83
C MET A 200 -15.22 1.71 6.00
N GLU A 201 -15.57 0.61 6.67
CA GLU A 201 -16.97 0.23 6.92
C GLU A 201 -17.70 1.25 7.81
N GLU A 202 -17.03 1.72 8.87
CA GLU A 202 -17.54 2.79 9.74
C GLU A 202 -17.80 4.10 8.95
N GLU A 203 -16.89 4.47 8.05
CA GLU A 203 -17.05 5.64 7.19
C GLU A 203 -18.20 5.47 6.18
N ILE A 204 -18.30 4.31 5.53
CA ILE A 204 -19.40 3.96 4.63
C ILE A 204 -20.74 4.13 5.35
N GLN A 205 -20.89 3.56 6.55
CA GLN A 205 -22.13 3.63 7.33
C GLN A 205 -22.44 5.08 7.76
N ALA A 206 -21.45 5.84 8.21
CA ALA A 206 -21.62 7.25 8.56
C ALA A 206 -22.04 8.11 7.35
N MET A 207 -21.51 7.84 6.15
CA MET A 207 -21.91 8.54 4.92
C MET A 207 -23.37 8.24 4.56
N LYS A 208 -23.81 6.98 4.74
CA LYS A 208 -25.22 6.58 4.55
C LYS A 208 -26.14 7.34 5.50
N GLU A 209 -25.81 7.38 6.79
CA GLU A 209 -26.60 8.05 7.83
C GLU A 209 -26.69 9.57 7.62
N ARG A 210 -25.62 10.18 7.10
CA ARG A 210 -25.57 11.62 6.79
C ARG A 210 -26.23 11.96 5.44
N GLY A 211 -26.76 10.98 4.71
CA GLY A 211 -27.43 11.18 3.42
C GLY A 211 -26.49 11.47 2.24
N TYR A 212 -25.18 11.22 2.38
CA TYR A 212 -24.20 11.38 1.30
C TYR A 212 -24.23 10.17 0.35
N ILE A 213 -25.37 9.92 -0.29
CA ILE A 213 -25.64 8.68 -1.06
C ILE A 213 -24.61 8.43 -2.17
N ILE A 214 -24.16 9.47 -2.90
CA ILE A 214 -23.13 9.32 -3.95
C ILE A 214 -21.81 8.83 -3.33
N ARG A 215 -21.38 9.41 -2.21
CA ARG A 215 -20.13 9.03 -1.54
C ARG A 215 -20.22 7.64 -0.93
N TYR A 216 -21.36 7.34 -0.31
CA TYR A 216 -21.67 6.02 0.21
C TYR A 216 -21.55 4.96 -0.89
N ASN A 217 -22.24 5.14 -2.02
CA ASN A 217 -22.18 4.19 -3.14
C ASN A 217 -20.75 4.05 -3.68
N MET A 218 -20.01 5.15 -3.85
CA MET A 218 -18.62 5.09 -4.30
C MET A 218 -17.72 4.28 -3.35
N LEU A 219 -17.76 4.55 -2.04
CA LEU A 219 -16.96 3.83 -1.05
C LEU A 219 -17.38 2.36 -0.95
N LYS A 220 -18.69 2.08 -1.03
CA LYS A 220 -19.22 0.71 -1.01
C LYS A 220 -18.74 -0.09 -2.22
N LEU A 221 -18.74 0.49 -3.42
CA LEU A 221 -18.17 -0.14 -4.62
C LEU A 221 -16.67 -0.45 -4.45
N PHE A 222 -15.88 0.46 -3.86
CA PHE A 222 -14.47 0.21 -3.57
C PHE A 222 -14.27 -0.92 -2.55
N SER A 223 -15.06 -0.94 -1.47
CA SER A 223 -15.02 -2.00 -0.46
C SER A 223 -15.32 -3.38 -1.07
N LEU A 224 -16.41 -3.49 -1.84
CA LEU A 224 -16.79 -4.73 -2.51
C LEU A 224 -15.76 -5.20 -3.54
N ARG A 225 -15.17 -4.27 -4.29
CA ARG A 225 -14.05 -4.59 -5.19
C ARG A 225 -12.88 -5.20 -4.41
N ASN A 226 -12.47 -4.59 -3.30
CA ASN A 226 -11.33 -5.07 -2.52
C ASN A 226 -11.63 -6.45 -1.92
N GLN A 227 -12.83 -6.66 -1.37
CA GLN A 227 -13.26 -7.96 -0.87
C GLN A 227 -13.16 -9.07 -1.93
N ILE A 228 -13.60 -8.81 -3.16
CA ILE A 228 -13.48 -9.76 -4.27
C ILE A 228 -12.01 -10.07 -4.57
N MET A 229 -11.16 -9.04 -4.64
CA MET A 229 -9.74 -9.22 -4.95
C MET A 229 -8.99 -9.97 -3.84
N ASP A 230 -9.29 -9.67 -2.59
CA ASP A 230 -8.67 -10.32 -1.43
C ASP A 230 -9.05 -11.79 -1.36
N GLU A 231 -10.30 -12.14 -1.63
CA GLU A 231 -10.75 -13.53 -1.70
C GLU A 231 -10.01 -14.33 -2.79
N ILE A 232 -9.81 -13.72 -3.97
CA ILE A 232 -9.04 -14.33 -5.06
C ILE A 232 -7.57 -14.57 -4.64
N ILE A 233 -6.95 -13.56 -4.02
CA ILE A 233 -5.55 -13.63 -3.59
C ILE A 233 -5.37 -14.66 -2.47
N ASN A 234 -6.29 -14.72 -1.52
CA ASN A 234 -6.23 -15.60 -0.35
C ASN A 234 -6.34 -17.09 -0.73
N GLN A 235 -7.01 -17.41 -1.83
CA GLN A 235 -7.05 -18.78 -2.35
C GLN A 235 -5.70 -19.22 -2.96
N ASN A 236 -4.75 -18.29 -3.16
CA ASN A 236 -3.37 -18.55 -3.57
C ASN A 236 -3.24 -19.47 -4.80
N LEU A 237 -4.15 -19.33 -5.75
CA LEU A 237 -4.21 -20.12 -6.96
C LEU A 237 -3.22 -19.58 -8.00
N VAL A 238 -2.52 -20.48 -8.69
CA VAL A 238 -1.74 -20.10 -9.88
C VAL A 238 -2.66 -19.94 -11.09
N GLN A 239 -2.17 -19.31 -12.16
CA GLN A 239 -2.99 -18.97 -13.32
C GLN A 239 -3.69 -20.19 -13.94
N GLU A 240 -2.99 -21.33 -14.01
CA GLU A 240 -3.53 -22.58 -14.55
C GLU A 240 -4.65 -23.17 -13.67
N GLU A 241 -4.75 -22.74 -12.41
CA GLU A 241 -5.71 -23.22 -11.42
C GLU A 241 -6.91 -22.30 -11.24
N MET A 242 -6.99 -21.19 -11.97
CA MET A 242 -8.08 -20.21 -11.84
C MET A 242 -9.47 -20.79 -12.10
N ILE A 243 -9.58 -21.90 -12.82
CA ILE A 243 -10.85 -22.64 -13.00
C ILE A 243 -11.37 -23.28 -11.70
N LYS A 244 -10.50 -23.43 -10.69
CA LYS A 244 -10.81 -23.97 -9.36
C LYS A 244 -11.18 -22.87 -8.36
N LEU A 245 -11.26 -21.62 -8.79
CA LEU A 245 -11.58 -20.48 -7.93
C LEU A 245 -12.93 -20.73 -7.24
N ASP A 246 -12.91 -20.76 -5.91
CA ASP A 246 -14.12 -20.86 -5.10
C ASP A 246 -14.85 -19.52 -5.16
N LEU A 247 -16.05 -19.55 -5.72
CA LEU A 247 -16.88 -18.36 -5.91
C LEU A 247 -17.85 -18.13 -4.75
N SER A 248 -17.84 -18.98 -3.71
CA SER A 248 -18.84 -18.94 -2.64
C SER A 248 -18.88 -17.59 -1.92
N ASN A 249 -17.72 -16.96 -1.70
CA ASN A 249 -17.62 -15.62 -1.11
C ASN A 249 -17.53 -14.49 -2.16
N ILE A 250 -17.07 -14.81 -3.38
CA ILE A 250 -16.90 -13.84 -4.47
C ILE A 250 -18.24 -13.45 -5.09
N ARG A 251 -19.11 -14.43 -5.35
CA ARG A 251 -20.39 -14.20 -6.05
C ARG A 251 -21.31 -13.25 -5.26
N PRO A 252 -21.51 -13.40 -3.94
CA PRO A 252 -22.35 -12.45 -3.18
C PRO A 252 -21.81 -11.02 -3.23
N ALA A 253 -20.49 -10.83 -3.07
CA ALA A 253 -19.86 -9.51 -3.13
C ALA A 253 -20.00 -8.88 -4.54
N TYR A 254 -19.90 -9.70 -5.59
CA TYR A 254 -20.09 -9.25 -6.97
C TYR A 254 -21.54 -8.87 -7.28
N GLU A 255 -22.51 -9.64 -6.78
CA GLU A 255 -23.93 -9.31 -6.93
C GLU A 255 -24.30 -8.01 -6.22
N GLU A 256 -23.78 -7.79 -5.00
CA GLU A 256 -23.96 -6.52 -4.28
C GLU A 256 -23.26 -5.36 -5.01
N PHE A 257 -22.10 -5.60 -5.63
CA PHE A 257 -21.41 -4.61 -6.44
C PHE A 257 -22.27 -4.15 -7.62
N LEU A 258 -22.87 -5.10 -8.35
CA LEU A 258 -23.77 -4.79 -9.46
C LEU A 258 -25.03 -4.05 -9.02
N ALA A 259 -25.57 -4.37 -7.84
CA ALA A 259 -26.74 -3.69 -7.30
C ALA A 259 -26.46 -2.26 -6.79
N THR A 260 -25.18 -1.92 -6.56
CA THR A 260 -24.75 -0.60 -6.06
C THR A 260 -24.41 0.39 -7.18
N LEU A 261 -24.19 -0.10 -8.41
CA LEU A 261 -24.02 0.71 -9.62
C LEU A 261 -25.29 1.48 -9.98
#